data_AF-A0A1H9I2N7-F1
#
_entry.id   AF-A0A1H9I2N7-F1
#
_cell.length_a   1.000
_cell.length_b   1.000
_cell.length_c   1.000
_cell.angle_alpha   90.00
_cell.angle_beta   90.00
_cell.angle_gamma   90.00
#
_symmetry.space_group_name_H-M   'P 1'
#
loop_
_entity.id
_entity.type
_entity.pdbx_description
1 polymer ?
#
loop_
_entity_poly.entity_id
_entity_poly.type
_entity_poly.pdbx_seq_one_letter_code
_entity_poly.pdbx_strand_id
1 'polypeptide(L)'
;MKKRNSEHEVSGSRAISDMHWWQLPWDSHNVVYQESTREQERREWVTRQEAFKDAGEAYEAALAAAKSDSEKKDLQHAFSEYRTAHRQEDIRRGKRLPGTHVAMHQIMWARWLEVAVEHELLAREAFPELLAKAKSDAILREFRASLVAVTSSAYTVEAFFGDIKYLLPAPTTKPNKRHLMLSSAFKLAFGMSDSEHSRLQHDLAWLFELRDQAAHPYTESEPAQEHPAGFYTGAECCKFNAVTSGRAVDIALAVLKYADPPTSPANRWIERWTQERAAYHRQVVDALREKRLDKPLVLSS
;
A
#
# COMPACT_ATOMS: atom_id res chain seq x y z
N MET A 1 80.28 -19.85 -29.27
CA MET A 1 79.47 -20.71 -30.17
C MET A 1 78.52 -21.53 -29.29
N LYS A 2 77.25 -21.63 -29.68
CA LYS A 2 76.08 -22.28 -29.01
C LYS A 2 75.36 -21.50 -27.90
N LYS A 3 74.33 -20.78 -28.39
CA LYS A 3 73.11 -20.33 -27.72
C LYS A 3 72.34 -21.51 -27.09
N ARG A 4 71.72 -21.30 -25.93
CA ARG A 4 70.43 -21.91 -25.56
C ARG A 4 69.58 -20.88 -24.82
N ASN A 5 68.57 -20.40 -25.53
CA ASN A 5 67.37 -19.80 -24.97
C ASN A 5 66.51 -20.95 -24.43
N SER A 6 65.95 -20.78 -23.23
CA SER A 6 64.76 -21.51 -22.81
C SER A 6 63.77 -20.48 -22.31
N GLU A 7 62.73 -20.32 -23.12
CA GLU A 7 61.55 -19.50 -22.91
C GLU A 7 60.76 -20.02 -21.69
N HIS A 8 60.40 -19.10 -20.80
CA HIS A 8 59.28 -19.29 -19.88
C HIS A 8 58.22 -18.27 -20.27
N GLU A 9 57.30 -18.73 -21.12
CA GLU A 9 56.01 -18.06 -21.35
C GLU A 9 55.22 -18.07 -20.05
N VAL A 10 55.02 -16.89 -19.48
CA VAL A 10 54.03 -16.64 -18.46
C VAL A 10 52.66 -16.66 -19.14
N SER A 11 51.98 -17.78 -19.01
CA SER A 11 50.60 -17.99 -19.42
C SER A 11 49.70 -16.88 -18.88
N GLY A 12 48.92 -16.30 -19.80
CA GLY A 12 48.14 -15.10 -19.59
C GLY A 12 47.02 -15.26 -18.57
N SER A 13 46.99 -14.31 -17.64
CA SER A 13 45.80 -13.95 -16.89
C SER A 13 44.72 -13.49 -17.86
N ARG A 14 43.78 -14.39 -18.20
CA ARG A 14 42.52 -14.01 -18.84
C ARG A 14 41.63 -13.41 -17.76
N ALA A 15 41.50 -12.09 -17.83
CA ALA A 15 40.45 -11.35 -17.16
C ALA A 15 39.10 -12.01 -17.42
N ILE A 16 38.44 -12.45 -16.35
CA ILE A 16 37.00 -12.67 -16.32
C ILE A 16 36.37 -11.28 -16.16
N SER A 17 36.46 -10.49 -17.23
CA SER A 17 35.68 -9.28 -17.45
C SER A 17 34.74 -9.61 -18.59
N ASP A 18 33.49 -9.19 -18.46
CA ASP A 18 32.46 -9.18 -19.52
C ASP A 18 31.63 -10.46 -19.63
N MET A 19 31.00 -10.83 -18.52
CA MET A 19 29.76 -11.63 -18.52
C MET A 19 28.56 -10.68 -18.31
N HIS A 20 28.23 -9.90 -19.34
CA HIS A 20 27.01 -9.11 -19.47
C HIS A 20 25.78 -10.04 -19.64
N TRP A 21 25.30 -10.68 -18.57
CA TRP A 21 24.14 -11.60 -18.62
C TRP A 21 22.77 -10.97 -18.28
N TRP A 22 22.61 -9.64 -18.30
CA TRP A 22 21.33 -9.01 -17.90
C TRP A 22 20.80 -7.91 -18.83
N GLN A 23 21.06 -7.99 -20.14
CA GLN A 23 20.33 -7.20 -21.13
C GLN A 23 19.61 -8.13 -22.11
N LEU A 24 18.61 -8.86 -21.59
CA LEU A 24 17.53 -9.30 -22.48
C LEU A 24 16.80 -8.03 -22.95
N PRO A 25 16.58 -7.85 -24.26
CA PRO A 25 15.74 -6.78 -24.75
C PRO A 25 14.32 -7.07 -24.25
N TRP A 26 13.92 -6.35 -23.20
CA TRP A 26 12.52 -6.28 -22.81
C TRP A 26 11.81 -5.45 -23.87
N ASP A 27 11.48 -6.07 -25.00
CA ASP A 27 10.54 -5.51 -25.96
C ASP A 27 9.26 -5.21 -25.18
N SER A 28 9.06 -3.94 -24.85
CA SER A 28 7.89 -3.44 -24.16
C SER A 28 6.73 -3.42 -25.14
N HIS A 29 6.29 -4.60 -25.57
CA HIS A 29 4.99 -4.74 -26.20
C HIS A 29 3.96 -4.27 -25.17
N ASN A 30 3.27 -3.17 -25.48
CA ASN A 30 2.14 -2.66 -24.71
C ASN A 30 1.05 -3.73 -24.74
N VAL A 31 1.11 -4.69 -23.82
CA VAL A 31 0.05 -5.66 -23.63
C VAL A 31 -1.15 -4.90 -23.10
N VAL A 32 -2.21 -4.83 -23.91
CA VAL A 32 -3.50 -4.26 -23.50
C VAL A 32 -3.94 -5.01 -22.24
N TYR A 33 -4.14 -4.28 -21.16
CA TYR A 33 -4.54 -4.91 -19.91
C TYR A 33 -6.00 -5.36 -20.00
N GLN A 34 -6.21 -6.67 -19.87
CA GLN A 34 -7.54 -7.25 -19.73
C GLN A 34 -7.75 -7.66 -18.26
N GLU A 35 -8.72 -7.04 -17.60
CA GLU A 35 -9.15 -7.44 -16.26
C GLU A 35 -9.66 -8.89 -16.29
N SER A 36 -9.30 -9.69 -15.28
CA SER A 36 -9.88 -11.03 -15.10
C SER A 36 -11.40 -10.92 -14.88
N THR A 37 -12.17 -11.96 -15.21
CA THR A 37 -13.63 -12.02 -14.98
C THR A 37 -14.01 -11.61 -13.55
N ARG A 38 -13.27 -12.09 -12.55
CA ARG A 38 -13.49 -11.74 -11.13
C ARG A 38 -13.30 -10.25 -10.84
N GLU A 39 -12.34 -9.61 -11.49
CA GLU A 39 -12.08 -8.17 -11.33
C GLU A 39 -13.15 -7.34 -12.04
N GLN A 40 -13.60 -7.77 -13.22
CA GLN A 40 -14.74 -7.15 -13.93
C GLN A 40 -16.02 -7.23 -13.08
N GLU A 41 -16.35 -8.41 -12.53
CA GLU A 41 -17.51 -8.58 -11.65
C GLU A 41 -17.45 -7.68 -10.40
N ARG A 42 -16.27 -7.49 -9.82
CA ARG A 42 -16.07 -6.60 -8.67
C ARG A 42 -16.25 -5.14 -9.06
N ARG A 43 -15.73 -4.73 -10.21
CA ARG A 43 -15.92 -3.38 -10.75
C ARG A 43 -17.38 -3.10 -11.03
N GLU A 44 -18.08 -4.00 -11.73
CA GLU A 44 -19.51 -3.89 -11.98
C GLU A 44 -20.31 -3.76 -10.68
N TRP A 45 -19.94 -4.54 -9.67
CA TRP A 45 -20.55 -4.45 -8.35
C TRP A 45 -20.34 -3.09 -7.70
N VAL A 46 -19.11 -2.58 -7.66
CA VAL A 46 -18.80 -1.26 -7.08
C VAL A 46 -19.50 -0.15 -7.84
N THR A 47 -19.43 -0.15 -9.18
CA THR A 47 -20.14 0.80 -10.05
C THR A 47 -21.64 0.84 -9.74
N ARG A 48 -22.26 -0.34 -9.58
CA ARG A 48 -23.67 -0.44 -9.23
C ARG A 48 -23.98 0.16 -7.86
N GLN A 49 -23.15 -0.12 -6.85
CA GLN A 49 -23.33 0.45 -5.50
C GLN A 49 -23.17 1.97 -5.51
N GLU A 50 -22.17 2.50 -6.21
CA GLU A 50 -21.97 3.94 -6.30
C GLU A 50 -23.09 4.61 -7.10
N ALA A 51 -23.59 4.00 -8.18
CA ALA A 51 -24.77 4.47 -8.90
C ALA A 51 -26.03 4.48 -8.02
N PHE A 52 -26.18 3.52 -7.13
CA PHE A 52 -27.29 3.49 -6.16
C PHE A 52 -27.17 4.64 -5.14
N LYS A 53 -25.96 4.93 -4.65
CA LYS A 53 -25.71 6.11 -3.78
C LYS A 53 -26.00 7.41 -4.51
N ASP A 54 -25.55 7.53 -5.76
CA ASP A 54 -25.81 8.68 -6.64
C ASP A 54 -27.33 8.93 -6.79
N ALA A 55 -28.12 7.87 -6.97
CA ALA A 55 -29.58 7.97 -7.04
C ALA A 55 -30.20 8.40 -5.70
N GLY A 56 -29.62 7.99 -4.56
CA GLY A 56 -30.03 8.42 -3.23
C GLY A 56 -29.82 9.91 -3.00
N GLU A 57 -28.63 10.43 -3.35
CA GLU A 57 -28.33 11.86 -3.26
C GLU A 57 -29.24 12.70 -4.16
N ALA A 58 -29.49 12.23 -5.40
CA ALA A 58 -30.42 12.89 -6.31
C ALA A 58 -31.86 12.91 -5.76
N TYR A 59 -32.29 11.82 -5.13
CA TYR A 59 -33.58 11.75 -4.44
C TYR A 59 -33.66 12.74 -3.27
N GLU A 60 -32.62 12.82 -2.43
CA GLU A 60 -32.59 13.76 -1.30
C GLU A 60 -32.64 15.22 -1.78
N ALA A 61 -31.89 15.56 -2.83
CA ALA A 61 -31.93 16.88 -3.45
C ALA A 61 -33.32 17.21 -4.02
N ALA A 62 -33.94 16.26 -4.72
CA ALA A 62 -35.29 16.42 -5.26
C ALA A 62 -36.34 16.59 -4.15
N LEU A 63 -36.22 15.80 -3.07
CA LEU A 63 -37.13 15.88 -1.91
C LEU A 63 -37.03 17.23 -1.20
N ALA A 64 -35.81 17.78 -1.09
CA ALA A 64 -35.57 19.12 -0.53
C ALA A 64 -36.13 20.24 -1.43
N ALA A 65 -36.12 20.05 -2.76
CA ALA A 65 -36.64 21.00 -3.73
C ALA A 65 -38.17 20.93 -3.93
N ALA A 66 -38.82 19.84 -3.50
CA ALA A 66 -40.23 19.59 -3.70
C ALA A 66 -41.12 20.64 -3.01
N LYS A 67 -42.08 21.19 -3.75
CA LYS A 67 -42.93 22.31 -3.32
C LYS A 67 -44.26 21.87 -2.72
N SER A 68 -44.61 20.60 -2.84
CA SER A 68 -45.89 20.05 -2.37
C SER A 68 -45.73 18.70 -1.70
N ASP A 69 -46.70 18.36 -0.83
CA ASP A 69 -46.73 17.05 -0.19
C ASP A 69 -47.03 15.91 -1.17
N SER A 70 -47.77 16.20 -2.26
CA SER A 70 -48.01 15.22 -3.32
C SER A 70 -46.70 14.85 -4.01
N GLU A 71 -45.92 15.84 -4.43
CA GLU A 71 -44.62 15.64 -5.07
C GLU A 71 -43.65 14.87 -4.16
N LYS A 72 -43.63 15.19 -2.85
CA LYS A 72 -42.83 14.44 -1.87
C LYS A 72 -43.26 12.97 -1.77
N LYS A 73 -44.56 12.69 -1.76
CA LYS A 73 -45.10 11.32 -1.74
C LYS A 73 -44.72 10.55 -3.00
N ASP A 74 -44.79 11.19 -4.16
CA ASP A 74 -44.44 10.59 -5.45
C ASP A 74 -42.95 10.25 -5.50
N LEU A 75 -42.08 11.17 -5.07
CA LEU A 75 -40.63 10.93 -4.95
C LEU A 75 -40.32 9.79 -3.98
N GLN A 76 -40.98 9.76 -2.82
CA GLN A 76 -40.82 8.69 -1.82
C GLN A 76 -41.24 7.33 -2.39
N HIS A 77 -42.37 7.27 -3.09
CA HIS A 77 -42.86 6.05 -3.73
C HIS A 77 -41.86 5.55 -4.78
N ALA A 78 -41.48 6.40 -5.73
CA ALA A 78 -40.54 6.07 -6.80
C ALA A 78 -39.19 5.58 -6.27
N PHE A 79 -38.63 6.27 -5.26
CA PHE A 79 -37.37 5.83 -4.67
C PHE A 79 -37.52 4.54 -3.86
N SER A 80 -38.66 4.32 -3.20
CA SER A 80 -38.94 3.05 -2.52
C SER A 80 -39.00 1.86 -3.48
N GLU A 81 -39.62 2.02 -4.64
CA GLU A 81 -39.64 1.01 -5.71
C GLU A 81 -38.22 0.74 -6.22
N TYR A 82 -37.45 1.80 -6.50
CA TYR A 82 -36.06 1.68 -6.94
C TYR A 82 -35.18 0.90 -5.94
N ARG A 83 -35.26 1.23 -4.64
CA ARG A 83 -34.54 0.51 -3.58
C ARG A 83 -34.96 -0.96 -3.49
N THR A 84 -36.25 -1.23 -3.65
CA THR A 84 -36.79 -2.61 -3.62
C THR A 84 -36.25 -3.41 -4.79
N ALA A 85 -36.32 -2.88 -6.01
CA ALA A 85 -35.76 -3.52 -7.21
C ALA A 85 -34.25 -3.75 -7.09
N HIS A 86 -33.51 -2.74 -6.61
CA HIS A 86 -32.07 -2.85 -6.38
C HIS A 86 -31.74 -3.99 -5.40
N ARG A 87 -32.46 -4.07 -4.27
CA ARG A 87 -32.30 -5.14 -3.27
C ARG A 87 -32.62 -6.52 -3.83
N GLN A 88 -33.71 -6.68 -4.58
CA GLN A 88 -34.10 -7.98 -5.15
C GLN A 88 -33.05 -8.49 -6.13
N GLU A 89 -32.47 -7.60 -6.93
CA GLU A 89 -31.40 -7.95 -7.85
C GLU A 89 -30.08 -8.29 -7.12
N ASP A 90 -29.77 -7.61 -6.01
CA ASP A 90 -28.62 -7.99 -5.16
C ASP A 90 -28.79 -9.38 -4.54
N ILE A 91 -30.03 -9.75 -4.16
CA ILE A 91 -30.38 -11.09 -3.69
C ILE A 91 -30.24 -12.10 -4.83
N ARG A 92 -30.77 -11.80 -6.02
CA ARG A 92 -30.68 -12.68 -7.20
C ARG A 92 -29.23 -12.95 -7.61
N ARG A 93 -28.33 -11.95 -7.48
CA ARG A 93 -26.89 -12.09 -7.75
C ARG A 93 -26.10 -12.75 -6.61
N GLY A 94 -26.75 -13.12 -5.49
CA GLY A 94 -26.08 -13.68 -4.32
C GLY A 94 -25.14 -12.69 -3.60
N LYS A 95 -25.32 -11.38 -3.83
CA LYS A 95 -24.53 -10.32 -3.16
C LYS A 95 -25.14 -9.93 -1.82
N ARG A 96 -26.40 -10.28 -1.58
CA ARG A 96 -27.13 -10.06 -0.32
C ARG A 96 -27.98 -11.27 0.04
N LEU A 97 -27.99 -11.63 1.33
CA LEU A 97 -28.88 -12.68 1.85
C LEU A 97 -30.32 -12.16 2.02
N PRO A 98 -31.34 -13.01 1.79
CA PRO A 98 -32.74 -12.65 2.06
C PRO A 98 -32.97 -12.48 3.56
N GLY A 99 -33.82 -11.52 3.96
CA GLY A 99 -34.13 -11.24 5.37
C GLY A 99 -33.27 -10.13 6.00
N THR A 100 -33.22 -10.13 7.34
CA THR A 100 -32.48 -9.14 8.15
C THR A 100 -31.15 -9.73 8.56
N HIS A 101 -30.06 -9.07 8.16
CA HIS A 101 -28.69 -9.47 8.47
C HIS A 101 -27.90 -8.23 8.87
N VAL A 102 -27.00 -8.40 9.82
CA VAL A 102 -26.02 -7.38 10.18
C VAL A 102 -24.71 -7.77 9.51
N ALA A 103 -24.28 -6.96 8.54
CA ALA A 103 -22.96 -7.07 7.94
C ALA A 103 -22.04 -6.03 8.58
N MET A 104 -20.96 -6.49 9.21
CA MET A 104 -19.91 -5.61 9.72
C MET A 104 -18.77 -5.57 8.72
N HIS A 105 -18.47 -4.39 8.18
CA HIS A 105 -17.33 -4.18 7.32
C HIS A 105 -16.23 -3.46 8.10
N GLN A 106 -15.00 -3.97 8.02
CA GLN A 106 -13.83 -3.35 8.61
C GLN A 106 -12.97 -2.73 7.52
N ILE A 107 -12.49 -1.52 7.77
CA ILE A 107 -11.56 -0.83 6.87
C ILE A 107 -10.17 -1.41 7.04
N MET A 108 -9.81 -2.35 6.16
CA MET A 108 -8.62 -3.19 6.33
C MET A 108 -7.31 -2.40 6.35
N TRP A 109 -7.19 -1.31 5.60
CA TRP A 109 -5.97 -0.49 5.62
C TRP A 109 -5.76 0.15 7.00
N ALA A 110 -6.81 0.51 7.72
CA ALA A 110 -6.70 1.08 9.06
C ALA A 110 -6.18 0.01 10.05
N ARG A 111 -6.66 -1.22 9.94
CA ARG A 111 -6.23 -2.35 10.78
C ARG A 111 -4.77 -2.72 10.54
N TRP A 112 -4.34 -2.75 9.27
CA TRP A 112 -2.93 -2.97 8.95
C TRP A 112 -2.03 -1.84 9.44
N LEU A 113 -2.51 -0.60 9.42
CA LEU A 113 -1.75 0.55 9.93
C LEU A 113 -1.57 0.47 11.46
N GLU A 114 -2.61 0.08 12.20
CA GLU A 114 -2.52 -0.16 13.65
C GLU A 114 -1.44 -1.19 13.96
N VAL A 115 -1.45 -2.34 13.29
CA VAL A 115 -0.42 -3.39 13.45
C VAL A 115 0.96 -2.85 13.10
N ALA A 116 1.07 -2.08 12.00
CA ALA A 116 2.33 -1.50 11.58
C ALA A 116 2.92 -0.55 12.64
N VAL A 117 2.10 0.36 13.18
CA VAL A 117 2.51 1.32 14.21
C VAL A 117 2.82 0.61 15.54
N GLU A 118 2.00 -0.35 15.96
CA GLU A 118 2.25 -1.09 17.19
C GLU A 118 3.61 -1.80 17.17
N HIS A 119 3.89 -2.51 16.08
CA HIS A 119 5.16 -3.22 15.93
C HIS A 119 6.35 -2.29 15.68
N GLU A 120 6.15 -1.15 15.03
CA GLU A 120 7.20 -0.15 14.90
C GLU A 120 7.58 0.46 16.26
N LEU A 121 6.60 0.74 17.13
CA LEU A 121 6.87 1.21 18.48
C LEU A 121 7.59 0.16 19.33
N LEU A 122 7.27 -1.13 19.18
CA LEU A 122 8.00 -2.21 19.84
C LEU A 122 9.46 -2.30 19.37
N ALA A 123 9.73 -2.04 18.08
CA ALA A 123 11.09 -1.96 17.56
C ALA A 123 11.85 -0.77 18.15
N ARG A 124 11.20 0.42 18.20
CA ARG A 124 11.77 1.62 18.85
C ARG A 124 12.06 1.39 20.32
N GLU A 125 11.22 0.67 21.05
CA GLU A 125 11.43 0.36 22.47
C GLU A 125 12.66 -0.55 22.70
N ALA A 126 12.95 -1.46 21.78
CA ALA A 126 14.13 -2.31 21.85
C ALA A 126 15.44 -1.57 21.51
N PHE A 127 15.38 -0.50 20.71
CA PHE A 127 16.57 0.19 20.20
C PHE A 127 17.47 0.84 21.29
N PRO A 128 16.95 1.55 22.31
CA PRO A 128 17.78 2.06 23.41
C PRO A 128 18.51 0.98 24.19
N GLU A 129 17.93 -0.23 24.32
CA GLU A 129 18.59 -1.35 24.98
C GLU A 129 19.82 -1.80 24.18
N LEU A 130 19.72 -1.79 22.84
CA LEU A 130 20.81 -2.13 21.94
C LEU A 130 21.95 -1.12 21.98
N LEU A 131 21.62 0.18 22.03
CA LEU A 131 22.61 1.25 22.20
C LEU A 131 23.36 1.11 23.53
N ALA A 132 22.65 0.74 24.61
CA ALA A 132 23.27 0.58 25.92
C ALA A 132 24.13 -0.68 26.00
N LYS A 133 23.62 -1.81 25.49
CA LYS A 133 24.28 -3.13 25.52
C LYS A 133 23.80 -3.94 24.32
N ALA A 134 24.70 -4.33 23.42
CA ALA A 134 24.43 -5.20 22.27
C ALA A 134 24.06 -6.64 22.70
N LYS A 135 22.90 -6.81 23.34
CA LYS A 135 22.37 -8.09 23.82
C LYS A 135 21.59 -8.79 22.72
N SER A 136 21.79 -10.11 22.60
CA SER A 136 21.08 -10.98 21.65
C SER A 136 19.55 -10.89 21.73
N ASP A 137 19.00 -10.72 22.93
CA ASP A 137 17.54 -10.73 23.11
C ASP A 137 16.88 -9.44 22.60
N ALA A 138 17.55 -8.31 22.74
CA ALA A 138 17.05 -7.02 22.24
C ALA A 138 17.06 -6.98 20.72
N ILE A 139 18.09 -7.53 20.07
CA ILE A 139 18.17 -7.55 18.60
C ILE A 139 17.10 -8.46 18.00
N LEU A 140 16.83 -9.62 18.60
CA LEU A 140 15.76 -10.51 18.12
C LEU A 140 14.37 -9.89 18.29
N ARG A 141 14.14 -9.12 19.36
CA ARG A 141 12.88 -8.38 19.55
C ARG A 141 12.71 -7.30 18.50
N GLU A 142 13.75 -6.47 18.30
CA GLU A 142 13.73 -5.43 17.30
C GLU A 142 13.51 -6.01 15.90
N PHE A 143 14.26 -7.05 15.52
CA PHE A 143 14.14 -7.71 14.23
C PHE A 143 12.71 -8.20 13.96
N ARG A 144 12.13 -8.96 14.90
CA ARG A 144 10.77 -9.49 14.75
C ARG A 144 9.72 -8.39 14.66
N ALA A 145 9.84 -7.38 15.50
CA ALA A 145 8.92 -6.24 15.50
C ALA A 145 9.03 -5.47 14.16
N SER A 146 10.26 -5.19 13.71
CA SER A 146 10.51 -4.47 12.46
C SER A 146 10.01 -5.23 11.24
N LEU A 147 10.20 -6.55 11.20
CA LEU A 147 9.68 -7.43 10.14
C LEU A 147 8.15 -7.31 9.99
N VAL A 148 7.42 -7.35 11.11
CA VAL A 148 5.96 -7.21 11.11
C VAL A 148 5.54 -5.79 10.75
N ALA A 149 6.24 -4.77 11.24
CA ALA A 149 5.94 -3.38 10.93
C ALA A 149 6.10 -3.06 9.43
N VAL A 150 7.19 -3.51 8.81
CA VAL A 150 7.45 -3.33 7.38
C VAL A 150 6.39 -4.02 6.53
N THR A 151 6.12 -5.31 6.81
CA THR A 151 5.14 -6.09 6.03
C THR A 151 3.72 -5.53 6.19
N SER A 152 3.32 -5.14 7.39
CA SER A 152 2.03 -4.52 7.67
C SER A 152 1.89 -3.13 7.03
N SER A 153 2.99 -2.37 6.93
CA SER A 153 3.00 -1.09 6.19
C SER A 153 2.74 -1.30 4.70
N ALA A 154 3.37 -2.31 4.08
CA ALA A 154 3.08 -2.66 2.70
C ALA A 154 1.62 -3.11 2.51
N TYR A 155 1.10 -3.96 3.40
CA TYR A 155 -0.31 -4.38 3.36
C TYR A 155 -1.31 -3.24 3.59
N THR A 156 -0.94 -2.23 4.38
CA THR A 156 -1.73 -1.00 4.51
C THR A 156 -1.90 -0.34 3.15
N VAL A 157 -0.81 -0.14 2.40
CA VAL A 157 -0.83 0.46 1.06
C VAL A 157 -1.63 -0.39 0.08
N GLU A 158 -1.48 -1.72 0.11
CA GLU A 158 -2.23 -2.62 -0.78
C GLU A 158 -3.74 -2.65 -0.47
N ALA A 159 -4.10 -2.68 0.80
CA ALA A 159 -5.49 -2.63 1.24
C ALA A 159 -6.12 -1.28 0.90
N PHE A 160 -5.35 -0.20 1.00
CA PHE A 160 -5.78 1.13 0.62
C PHE A 160 -6.08 1.24 -0.87
N PHE A 161 -5.16 0.75 -1.71
CA PHE A 161 -5.42 0.60 -3.14
C PHE A 161 -6.63 -0.29 -3.43
N GLY A 162 -6.79 -1.38 -2.68
CA GLY A 162 -7.95 -2.28 -2.79
C GLY A 162 -9.30 -1.58 -2.54
N ASP A 163 -9.34 -0.60 -1.64
CA ASP A 163 -10.54 0.19 -1.30
C ASP A 163 -10.91 1.17 -2.44
N ILE A 164 -9.92 1.73 -3.16
CA ILE A 164 -10.17 2.76 -4.19
C ILE A 164 -10.15 2.26 -5.65
N LYS A 165 -9.48 1.13 -5.96
CA LYS A 165 -9.15 0.76 -7.35
C LYS A 165 -10.35 0.59 -8.29
N TYR A 166 -11.51 0.23 -7.75
CA TYR A 166 -12.74 0.06 -8.54
C TYR A 166 -13.54 1.36 -8.68
N LEU A 167 -13.18 2.40 -7.94
CA LEU A 167 -13.72 3.76 -8.08
C LEU A 167 -13.01 4.53 -9.22
N LEU A 168 -11.86 4.02 -9.68
CA LEU A 168 -11.09 4.56 -10.79
C LEU A 168 -11.44 3.86 -12.10
N PRO A 169 -11.27 4.51 -13.27
CA PRO A 169 -11.35 3.83 -14.56
C PRO A 169 -10.41 2.62 -14.63
N ALA A 170 -10.81 1.59 -15.39
CA ALA A 170 -9.93 0.45 -15.65
C ALA A 170 -8.66 0.95 -16.35
N PRO A 171 -7.46 0.55 -15.89
CA PRO A 171 -6.23 0.99 -16.53
C PRO A 171 -6.12 0.38 -17.92
N THR A 172 -5.69 1.18 -18.91
CA THR A 172 -5.48 0.69 -20.28
C THR A 172 -4.20 -0.14 -20.40
N THR A 173 -3.21 0.16 -19.58
CA THR A 173 -1.94 -0.54 -19.49
C THR A 173 -1.67 -0.97 -18.05
N LYS A 174 -1.12 -2.16 -17.87
CA LYS A 174 -0.72 -2.65 -16.55
C LYS A 174 0.78 -2.46 -16.38
N PRO A 175 1.25 -1.63 -15.43
CA PRO A 175 2.66 -1.57 -15.11
C PRO A 175 3.18 -2.94 -14.68
N ASN A 176 4.38 -3.30 -15.12
CA ASN A 176 4.99 -4.59 -14.79
C ASN A 176 5.34 -4.74 -13.30
N LYS A 177 5.47 -3.62 -12.57
CA LYS A 177 5.85 -3.60 -11.15
C LYS A 177 4.70 -3.09 -10.28
N ARG A 178 4.51 -3.75 -9.13
CA ARG A 178 3.43 -3.45 -8.17
C ARG A 178 3.46 -2.00 -7.68
N HIS A 179 4.61 -1.49 -7.27
CA HIS A 179 4.75 -0.11 -6.77
C HIS A 179 4.40 0.95 -7.83
N LEU A 180 4.67 0.69 -9.12
CA LEU A 180 4.29 1.60 -10.22
C LEU A 180 2.79 1.67 -10.40
N MET A 181 2.11 0.52 -10.32
CA MET A 181 0.65 0.46 -10.42
C MET A 181 0.00 1.19 -9.25
N LEU A 182 0.52 1.00 -8.03
CA LEU A 182 0.03 1.67 -6.83
C LEU A 182 0.23 3.19 -6.92
N SER A 183 1.45 3.67 -7.21
CA SER A 183 1.74 5.10 -7.29
C SER A 183 0.93 5.80 -8.38
N SER A 184 0.73 5.17 -9.54
CA SER A 184 -0.07 5.73 -10.63
C SER A 184 -1.54 5.83 -10.26
N ALA A 185 -2.08 4.82 -9.57
CA ALA A 185 -3.46 4.85 -9.10
C ALA A 185 -3.69 5.94 -8.05
N PHE A 186 -2.75 6.13 -7.10
CA PHE A 186 -2.84 7.20 -6.11
C PHE A 186 -2.72 8.59 -6.73
N LYS A 187 -1.78 8.77 -7.68
CA LYS A 187 -1.67 10.02 -8.44
C LYS A 187 -2.99 10.36 -9.14
N LEU A 188 -3.57 9.39 -9.84
CA LEU A 188 -4.84 9.56 -10.52
C LEU A 188 -5.96 9.87 -9.53
N ALA A 189 -6.09 9.07 -8.46
CA ALA A 189 -7.16 9.20 -7.48
C ALA A 189 -7.18 10.56 -6.78
N PHE A 190 -6.02 11.05 -6.36
CA PHE A 190 -5.93 12.18 -5.43
C PHE A 190 -5.35 13.46 -6.04
N GLY A 191 -4.94 13.42 -7.31
CA GLY A 191 -4.42 14.60 -8.02
C GLY A 191 -3.04 15.02 -7.54
N MET A 192 -2.14 14.06 -7.32
CA MET A 192 -0.77 14.33 -6.87
C MET A 192 0.04 15.07 -7.96
N SER A 193 0.92 15.97 -7.54
CA SER A 193 1.92 16.57 -8.44
C SER A 193 2.95 15.55 -8.91
N ASP A 194 3.68 15.85 -9.99
CA ASP A 194 4.72 14.97 -10.53
C ASP A 194 5.86 14.73 -9.54
N SER A 195 6.22 15.74 -8.73
CA SER A 195 7.27 15.61 -7.71
C SER A 195 6.84 14.71 -6.55
N GLU A 196 5.59 14.82 -6.09
CA GLU A 196 4.99 13.93 -5.08
C GLU A 196 4.89 12.51 -5.61
N HIS A 197 4.45 12.34 -6.85
CA HIS A 197 4.33 11.02 -7.49
C HIS A 197 5.67 10.33 -7.65
N SER A 198 6.70 11.05 -8.12
CA SER A 198 8.05 10.52 -8.28
C SER A 198 8.65 10.05 -6.95
N ARG A 199 8.50 10.88 -5.91
CA ARG A 199 8.94 10.53 -4.54
C ARG A 199 8.19 9.31 -4.01
N LEU A 200 6.85 9.30 -4.11
CA LEU A 200 6.06 8.16 -3.66
C LEU A 200 6.43 6.87 -4.42
N GLN A 201 6.70 6.97 -5.71
CA GLN A 201 7.14 5.83 -6.51
C GLN A 201 8.46 5.24 -5.99
N HIS A 202 9.43 6.09 -5.64
CA HIS A 202 10.71 5.65 -5.06
C HIS A 202 10.50 4.98 -3.70
N ASP A 203 9.70 5.60 -2.84
CA ASP A 203 9.40 5.07 -1.51
C ASP A 203 8.66 3.73 -1.56
N LEU A 204 7.66 3.61 -2.44
CA LEU A 204 6.96 2.34 -2.64
C LEU A 204 7.86 1.27 -3.26
N ALA A 205 8.81 1.63 -4.13
CA ALA A 205 9.77 0.66 -4.65
C ALA A 205 10.61 0.06 -3.51
N TRP A 206 11.15 0.91 -2.63
CA TRP A 206 11.90 0.50 -1.45
C TRP A 206 11.06 -0.36 -0.49
N LEU A 207 9.84 0.07 -0.16
CA LEU A 207 8.96 -0.64 0.78
C LEU A 207 8.60 -2.04 0.27
N PHE A 208 8.23 -2.17 -1.00
CA PHE A 208 7.83 -3.46 -1.57
C PHE A 208 9.02 -4.39 -1.77
N GLU A 209 10.21 -3.87 -2.10
CA GLU A 209 11.43 -4.67 -2.12
C GLU A 209 11.72 -5.29 -0.75
N LEU A 210 11.63 -4.49 0.33
CA LEU A 210 11.88 -4.98 1.68
C LEU A 210 10.81 -5.99 2.15
N ARG A 211 9.53 -5.75 1.78
CA ARG A 211 8.44 -6.72 2.02
C ARG A 211 8.66 -8.02 1.27
N ASP A 212 9.15 -7.98 0.04
CA ASP A 212 9.41 -9.19 -0.75
C ASP A 212 10.59 -9.97 -0.18
N GLN A 213 11.64 -9.29 0.31
CA GLN A 213 12.74 -9.93 1.05
C GLN A 213 12.26 -10.58 2.36
N ALA A 214 11.27 -10.00 3.05
CA ALA A 214 10.68 -10.59 4.25
C ALA A 214 9.88 -11.87 3.94
N ALA A 215 9.09 -11.86 2.87
CA ALA A 215 8.22 -12.97 2.49
C ALA A 215 8.96 -14.09 1.72
N HIS A 216 10.01 -13.72 1.01
CA HIS A 216 10.80 -14.60 0.14
C HIS A 216 12.30 -14.39 0.44
N PRO A 217 12.76 -14.71 1.65
CA PRO A 217 14.15 -14.48 2.02
C PRO A 217 15.08 -15.32 1.14
N TYR A 218 16.17 -14.71 0.70
CA TYR A 218 17.25 -15.43 0.05
C TYR A 218 17.99 -16.26 1.11
N THR A 219 18.27 -17.53 0.82
CA THR A 219 18.76 -18.49 1.83
C THR A 219 20.27 -18.45 2.05
N GLU A 220 21.01 -17.67 1.27
CA GLU A 220 22.46 -17.58 1.43
C GLU A 220 22.84 -16.67 2.60
N SER A 221 23.82 -17.11 3.38
CA SER A 221 24.35 -16.32 4.48
C SER A 221 25.16 -15.13 3.94
N GLU A 222 24.61 -13.93 4.09
CA GLU A 222 25.34 -12.69 3.83
C GLU A 222 26.36 -12.43 4.95
N PRO A 223 27.50 -11.76 4.66
CA PRO A 223 28.42 -11.28 5.69
C PRO A 223 27.71 -10.37 6.70
N ALA A 224 28.22 -10.33 7.94
CA ALA A 224 27.71 -9.42 8.95
C ALA A 224 27.80 -7.96 8.48
N GLN A 225 26.76 -7.19 8.76
CA GLN A 225 26.65 -5.77 8.41
C GLN A 225 26.59 -4.93 9.68
N GLU A 226 26.97 -3.65 9.58
CA GLU A 226 26.88 -2.73 10.71
C GLU A 226 25.41 -2.36 10.96
N HIS A 227 24.94 -2.60 12.19
CA HIS A 227 23.63 -2.22 12.67
C HIS A 227 23.60 -0.71 12.95
N PRO A 228 22.45 0.00 12.80
CA PRO A 228 22.34 1.41 13.19
C PRO A 228 22.68 1.73 14.66
N ALA A 229 22.80 0.71 15.51
CA ALA A 229 23.25 0.83 16.89
C ALA A 229 24.79 0.72 17.07
N GLY A 230 25.57 0.67 15.99
CA GLY A 230 27.05 0.74 16.02
C GLY A 230 27.77 -0.59 16.27
N PHE A 231 27.14 -1.74 15.99
CA PHE A 231 27.78 -3.06 16.11
C PHE A 231 27.42 -3.95 14.92
N TYR A 232 28.24 -4.97 14.64
CA TYR A 232 28.02 -5.89 13.53
C TYR A 232 27.06 -7.03 13.91
N THR A 233 26.12 -7.35 13.02
CA THR A 233 25.13 -8.41 13.20
C THR A 233 24.73 -9.03 11.84
N GLY A 234 23.85 -10.03 11.85
CA GLY A 234 23.30 -10.62 10.62
C GLY A 234 22.63 -9.57 9.73
N ALA A 235 22.80 -9.70 8.42
CA ALA A 235 22.30 -8.74 7.44
C ALA A 235 20.78 -8.50 7.56
N GLU A 236 20.02 -9.54 7.91
CA GLU A 236 18.58 -9.46 8.16
C GLU A 236 18.24 -8.56 9.35
N CYS A 237 19.03 -8.59 10.43
CA CYS A 237 18.83 -7.69 11.56
C CYS A 237 19.20 -6.25 11.18
N CYS A 238 20.18 -6.04 10.29
CA CYS A 238 20.48 -4.71 9.75
C CYS A 238 19.43 -4.20 8.75
N LYS A 239 18.74 -5.07 8.02
CA LYS A 239 17.67 -4.69 7.08
C LYS A 239 16.36 -4.39 7.80
N PHE A 240 16.02 -5.18 8.82
CA PHE A 240 14.79 -5.04 9.61
C PHE A 240 15.12 -4.56 11.02
N ASN A 241 15.14 -3.25 11.20
CA ASN A 241 15.43 -2.58 12.47
C ASN A 241 14.48 -1.38 12.69
N ALA A 242 14.60 -0.72 13.83
CA ALA A 242 13.72 0.39 14.23
C ALA A 242 13.72 1.56 13.22
N VAL A 243 14.86 1.84 12.56
CA VAL A 243 14.98 2.89 11.55
C VAL A 243 14.19 2.52 10.29
N THR A 244 14.37 1.30 9.79
CA THR A 244 13.71 0.85 8.56
C THR A 244 12.21 0.62 8.80
N SER A 245 11.81 0.08 9.95
CA SER A 245 10.38 0.03 10.32
C SER A 245 9.76 1.41 10.41
N GLY A 246 10.48 2.39 10.98
CA GLY A 246 10.02 3.77 11.05
C GLY A 246 9.75 4.37 9.68
N ARG A 247 10.70 4.23 8.75
CA ARG A 247 10.53 4.65 7.36
C ARG A 247 9.34 3.95 6.69
N ALA A 248 9.16 2.64 6.91
CA ALA A 248 8.05 1.90 6.31
C ALA A 248 6.68 2.44 6.77
N VAL A 249 6.52 2.73 8.06
CA VAL A 249 5.30 3.34 8.60
C VAL A 249 5.11 4.76 8.07
N ASP A 250 6.18 5.55 7.93
CA ASP A 250 6.11 6.89 7.34
C ASP A 250 5.58 6.86 5.90
N ILE A 251 6.00 5.88 5.10
CA ILE A 251 5.51 5.70 3.72
C ILE A 251 4.01 5.36 3.72
N ALA A 252 3.57 4.44 4.59
CA ALA A 252 2.14 4.10 4.70
C ALA A 252 1.30 5.33 5.11
N LEU A 253 1.76 6.11 6.08
CA LEU A 253 1.11 7.35 6.53
C LEU A 253 1.13 8.44 5.46
N ALA A 254 2.19 8.53 4.65
CA ALA A 254 2.30 9.48 3.55
C ALA A 254 1.29 9.16 2.44
N VAL A 255 1.07 7.89 2.10
CA VAL A 255 0.05 7.47 1.14
C VAL A 255 -1.34 7.92 1.59
N LEU A 256 -1.67 7.69 2.87
CA LEU A 256 -2.95 8.10 3.45
C LEU A 256 -3.09 9.63 3.51
N LYS A 257 -2.00 10.37 3.73
CA LYS A 257 -2.04 11.84 3.74
C LYS A 257 -2.56 12.44 2.43
N TYR A 258 -2.25 11.84 1.28
CA TYR A 258 -2.74 12.34 -0.02
C TYR A 258 -4.27 12.26 -0.16
N ALA A 259 -4.94 11.47 0.67
CA ALA A 259 -6.39 11.33 0.67
C ALA A 259 -7.13 12.27 1.65
N ASP A 260 -6.44 13.14 2.39
CA ASP A 260 -7.06 13.89 3.50
C ASP A 260 -6.63 15.36 3.60
N PRO A 261 -7.38 16.29 2.97
CA PRO A 261 -8.24 16.08 1.80
C PRO A 261 -7.41 16.02 0.49
N PRO A 262 -7.90 15.35 -0.58
CA PRO A 262 -7.17 15.28 -1.84
C PRO A 262 -7.15 16.63 -2.56
N THR A 263 -6.04 16.93 -3.24
CA THR A 263 -5.87 18.18 -4.01
C THR A 263 -6.84 18.27 -5.17
N SER A 264 -7.02 17.17 -5.91
CA SER A 264 -7.93 17.09 -7.04
C SER A 264 -8.44 15.65 -7.17
N PRO A 265 -9.57 15.29 -6.55
CA PRO A 265 -10.12 13.95 -6.64
C PRO A 265 -10.44 13.59 -8.10
N ALA A 266 -10.16 12.34 -8.51
CA ALA A 266 -10.33 11.89 -9.90
C ALA A 266 -11.78 12.02 -10.41
N ASN A 267 -12.74 11.81 -9.53
CA ASN A 267 -14.17 11.81 -9.81
C ASN A 267 -14.97 11.94 -8.50
N ARG A 268 -16.29 12.08 -8.62
CA ARG A 268 -17.19 12.22 -7.47
C ARG A 268 -17.20 11.01 -6.53
N TRP A 269 -16.90 9.80 -7.03
CA TRP A 269 -16.87 8.60 -6.17
C TRP A 269 -15.65 8.61 -5.26
N ILE A 270 -14.50 9.12 -5.73
CA ILE A 270 -13.33 9.36 -4.88
C ILE A 270 -13.61 10.45 -3.84
N GLU A 271 -14.30 11.53 -4.24
CA GLU A 271 -14.72 12.59 -3.32
C GLU A 271 -15.63 12.05 -2.21
N ARG A 272 -16.68 11.30 -2.58
CA ARG A 272 -17.57 10.64 -1.61
C ARG A 272 -16.80 9.67 -0.72
N TRP A 273 -15.97 8.80 -1.31
CA TRP A 273 -15.15 7.85 -0.55
C TRP A 273 -14.26 8.59 0.48
N THR A 274 -13.69 9.73 0.11
CA THR A 274 -12.88 10.55 1.03
C THR A 274 -13.71 11.02 2.22
N GLN A 275 -14.91 11.54 1.95
CA GLN A 275 -15.83 12.00 3.00
C GLN A 275 -16.26 10.85 3.93
N GLU A 276 -16.59 9.68 3.37
CA GLU A 276 -16.94 8.47 4.12
C GLU A 276 -15.79 7.96 4.99
N ARG A 277 -14.53 8.20 4.60
CA ARG A 277 -13.33 7.76 5.33
C ARG A 277 -12.75 8.83 6.26
N ALA A 278 -13.22 10.08 6.20
CA ALA A 278 -12.70 11.19 7.00
C ALA A 278 -12.71 10.92 8.52
N ALA A 279 -13.69 10.16 9.03
CA ALA A 279 -13.72 9.75 10.43
C ALA A 279 -12.54 8.82 10.80
N TYR A 280 -12.15 7.90 9.92
CA TYR A 280 -11.00 7.02 10.15
C TYR A 280 -9.67 7.78 10.12
N HIS A 281 -9.55 8.79 9.25
CA HIS A 281 -8.37 9.66 9.26
C HIS A 281 -8.22 10.37 10.60
N ARG A 282 -9.28 11.06 11.05
CA ARG A 282 -9.26 11.78 12.32
C ARG A 282 -9.11 10.90 13.55
N GLN A 283 -9.80 9.76 13.60
CA GLN A 283 -9.88 8.94 14.82
C GLN A 283 -8.78 7.88 14.90
N VAL A 284 -8.30 7.37 13.76
CA VAL A 284 -7.32 6.28 13.72
C VAL A 284 -5.98 6.79 13.23
N VAL A 285 -5.92 7.41 12.05
CA VAL A 285 -4.63 7.82 11.45
C VAL A 285 -3.96 8.89 12.30
N ASP A 286 -4.68 9.92 12.71
CA ASP A 286 -4.11 11.00 13.53
C ASP A 286 -3.71 10.52 14.93
N ALA A 287 -4.55 9.69 15.57
CA ALA A 287 -4.21 9.08 16.86
C ALA A 287 -2.93 8.22 16.78
N LEU A 288 -2.74 7.47 15.69
CA LEU A 288 -1.51 6.69 15.47
C LEU A 288 -0.29 7.59 15.17
N ARG A 289 -0.47 8.72 14.49
CA ARG A 289 0.59 9.72 14.31
C ARG A 289 1.02 10.32 15.63
N GLU A 290 0.08 10.76 16.46
CA GLU A 290 0.33 11.30 17.80
C GLU A 290 1.08 10.28 18.66
N LYS A 291 0.60 9.03 18.69
CA LYS A 291 1.25 7.93 19.41
C LYS A 291 2.72 7.71 18.99
N ARG A 292 3.07 7.94 17.72
CA ARG A 292 4.45 7.86 17.22
C ARG A 292 5.29 9.07 17.57
N LEU A 293 4.70 10.25 17.66
CA LEU A 293 5.38 11.48 18.06
C LEU A 293 5.74 11.47 19.55
N ASP A 294 4.91 10.84 20.39
CA ASP A 294 5.16 10.70 21.83
C ASP A 294 6.35 9.78 22.16
N LYS A 295 6.77 8.93 21.21
CA LYS A 295 7.85 7.96 21.37
C LYS A 295 8.87 8.07 20.24
N PRO A 296 9.59 9.20 20.10
CA PRO A 296 10.50 9.40 18.98
C PRO A 296 11.65 8.39 19.00
N LEU A 297 12.11 7.96 17.82
CA LEU A 297 13.31 7.14 17.72
C LEU A 297 14.54 8.00 18.04
N VAL A 298 15.28 7.63 19.08
CA VAL A 298 16.52 8.29 19.47
C VAL A 298 17.67 7.63 18.72
N LEU A 299 18.23 8.35 17.74
CA LEU A 299 19.44 7.91 17.04
C LEU A 299 20.68 8.40 17.81
N SER A 300 21.72 7.58 17.87
CA SER A 300 23.03 8.04 18.34
C SER A 300 23.58 9.07 17.35
N SER A 301 23.84 10.28 17.84
CA SER A 301 24.51 11.37 17.12
C SER A 301 25.97 11.06 16.82
#